data_AF-A0A974SQN4-F1
#
_entry.id   AF-A0A974SQN4-F1
#
_cell.length_a   1.000
_cell.length_b   1.000
_cell.length_c   1.000
_cell.angle_alpha   90.00
_cell.angle_beta   90.00
_cell.angle_gamma   90.00
#
_symmetry.space_group_name_H-M   'P 1'
#
loop_
_entity.id
_entity.type
_entity.pdbx_description
1 polymer ?
#
loop_
_entity_poly.entity_id
_entity_poly.type
_entity_poly.pdbx_seq_one_letter_code
_entity_poly.pdbx_strand_id
1 'polypeptide(L)'
;MKDSRSSTASAAKCRCCGALIASRRDPETGDPLCERCFLEPLAAECTSCGDPNAGFAEALAAALDLREHETGLHSRRVACHTVVLAKRFFPHDERRLAQIYWGALLHDLGKIGVPDRILLKNEPLDDDEWAVMRRHPDDGHFLVSHLAGMAEAAEMVRCHEERYDGTGYPRGLRGEAIPLGARLFAVIDTLDAMTSDRPYRKGLSFDTAKAEILRMSGVQFDPVAVDAFIADEAVLRRMVQMKCDQEVA
;
A
#
# COMPACT_ATOMS: atom_id res chain seq x y z
N MET A 1 23.65 -18.61 41.80
CA MET A 1 22.93 -19.42 40.79
C MET A 1 21.46 -19.00 40.80
N LYS A 2 21.08 -18.10 39.90
CA LYS A 2 19.68 -17.87 39.50
C LYS A 2 19.72 -17.67 37.99
N ASP A 3 19.21 -18.66 37.28
CA ASP A 3 19.16 -18.73 35.82
C ASP A 3 18.34 -17.58 35.25
N SER A 4 18.99 -16.65 34.55
CA SER A 4 18.33 -15.74 33.61
C SER A 4 18.16 -16.47 32.28
N ARG A 5 17.05 -17.20 32.11
CA ARG A 5 16.64 -17.71 30.80
C ARG A 5 16.26 -16.51 29.92
N SER A 6 17.22 -16.06 29.12
CA SER A 6 16.94 -15.29 27.91
C SER A 6 16.04 -16.15 27.02
N SER A 7 14.77 -15.77 26.90
CA SER A 7 13.81 -16.38 25.99
C SER A 7 14.17 -15.97 24.58
N THR A 8 15.07 -16.70 23.92
CA THR A 8 15.22 -16.61 22.47
C THR A 8 13.94 -17.14 21.83
N ALA A 9 13.09 -16.24 21.32
CA ALA A 9 11.94 -16.62 20.52
C ALA A 9 12.43 -17.49 19.35
N SER A 10 12.03 -18.76 19.33
CA SER A 10 12.38 -19.68 18.25
C SER A 10 11.76 -19.16 16.95
N ALA A 11 12.57 -18.70 16.01
CA ALA A 11 12.12 -18.33 14.67
C ALA A 11 11.34 -19.51 14.06
N ALA A 12 10.09 -19.26 13.66
CA ALA A 12 9.29 -20.22 12.93
C ALA A 12 9.64 -20.19 11.43
N LYS A 13 9.26 -21.22 10.68
CA LYS A 13 9.37 -21.22 9.22
C LYS A 13 7.98 -21.03 8.62
N CYS A 14 7.85 -20.14 7.65
CA CYS A 14 6.63 -19.98 6.87
C CYS A 14 6.25 -21.33 6.23
N ARG A 15 5.00 -21.77 6.42
CA ARG A 15 4.50 -23.04 5.88
C ARG A 15 4.51 -23.10 4.34
N CYS A 16 4.46 -21.93 3.69
CA CYS A 16 4.34 -21.82 2.23
C CYS A 16 5.70 -21.72 1.53
N CYS A 17 6.57 -20.81 1.97
CA CYS A 17 7.86 -20.56 1.30
C CYS A 17 9.10 -21.01 2.09
N GLY A 18 8.93 -21.48 3.33
CA GLY A 18 10.03 -21.92 4.19
C GLY A 18 10.90 -20.80 4.77
N ALA A 19 10.61 -19.53 4.47
CA ALA A 19 11.34 -18.38 5.01
C ALA A 19 11.25 -18.35 6.54
N LEU A 20 12.34 -17.93 7.19
CA LEU A 20 12.35 -17.69 8.63
C LEU A 20 11.46 -16.48 8.94
N ILE A 21 10.56 -16.66 9.89
CA ILE A 21 9.66 -15.63 10.41
C ILE A 21 9.76 -15.65 11.92
N ALA A 22 9.61 -14.50 12.57
CA ALA A 22 9.74 -14.42 14.03
C ALA A 22 8.63 -15.23 14.74
N SER A 23 7.44 -14.63 14.87
CA SER A 23 6.28 -15.20 15.56
C SER A 23 5.00 -15.15 14.73
N ARG A 24 5.10 -14.71 13.46
CA ARG A 24 3.95 -14.43 12.60
C ARG A 24 3.11 -15.68 12.32
N ARG A 25 1.80 -15.54 12.48
CA ARG A 25 0.81 -16.59 12.28
C ARG A 25 -0.35 -16.06 11.47
N ASP A 26 -0.88 -16.91 10.61
CA ASP A 26 -2.15 -16.68 9.93
C ASP A 26 -3.25 -16.41 10.99
N PRO A 27 -4.02 -15.31 10.89
CA PRO A 27 -5.01 -14.95 11.91
C PRO A 27 -6.21 -15.90 11.96
N GLU A 28 -6.44 -16.68 10.89
CA GLU A 28 -7.54 -17.63 10.80
C GLU A 28 -7.09 -19.04 11.21
N THR A 29 -5.95 -19.50 10.72
CA THR A 29 -5.49 -20.88 10.95
C THR A 29 -4.52 -21.03 12.13
N GLY A 30 -3.85 -19.93 12.54
CA GLY A 30 -2.79 -19.96 13.55
C GLY A 30 -1.47 -20.55 13.04
N ASP A 31 -1.41 -20.96 11.78
CA ASP A 31 -0.21 -21.56 11.20
C ASP A 31 0.87 -20.51 10.92
N PRO A 32 2.16 -20.87 11.02
CA PRO A 32 3.26 -19.98 10.65
C PRO A 32 3.17 -19.56 9.16
N LEU A 33 2.98 -18.26 8.91
CA LEU A 33 2.80 -17.71 7.56
C LEU A 33 3.48 -16.33 7.47
N CYS A 34 4.30 -16.12 6.44
CA CYS A 34 4.85 -14.80 6.15
C CYS A 34 3.82 -13.93 5.41
N GLU A 35 3.92 -12.62 5.55
CA GLU A 35 3.00 -11.68 4.89
C GLU A 35 3.04 -11.78 3.37
N ARG A 36 4.21 -12.04 2.77
CA ARG A 36 4.29 -12.28 1.32
C ARG A 36 3.34 -13.40 0.89
N CYS A 37 3.44 -14.55 1.55
CA CYS A 37 2.58 -15.70 1.24
C CYS A 37 1.11 -15.48 1.62
N PHE A 38 0.82 -14.59 2.56
CA PHE A 38 -0.54 -14.19 2.88
C PHE A 38 -1.16 -13.28 1.80
N LEU A 39 -0.37 -12.37 1.22
CA LEU A 39 -0.80 -11.45 0.16
C LEU A 39 -0.79 -12.10 -1.22
N GLU A 40 0.01 -13.16 -1.41
CA GLU A 40 0.20 -13.85 -2.69
C GLU A 40 -1.11 -14.27 -3.38
N PRO A 41 -2.11 -14.87 -2.70
CA PRO A 41 -3.35 -15.27 -3.38
C PRO A 41 -4.13 -14.09 -3.97
N LEU A 42 -4.20 -12.96 -3.25
CA LEU A 42 -4.87 -11.75 -3.74
C LEU A 42 -4.12 -11.11 -4.91
N ALA A 43 -2.79 -11.03 -4.79
CA ALA A 43 -1.94 -10.54 -5.87
C ALA A 43 -2.08 -11.43 -7.12
N ALA A 44 -1.95 -12.75 -6.96
CA ALA A 44 -2.05 -13.71 -8.04
C ALA A 44 -3.37 -13.59 -8.81
N GLU A 45 -4.50 -13.46 -8.11
CA GLU A 45 -5.83 -13.25 -8.72
C GLU A 45 -5.89 -11.98 -9.60
N CYS A 46 -5.20 -10.91 -9.20
CA CYS A 46 -5.14 -9.66 -9.98
C CYS A 46 -4.17 -9.75 -11.15
N THR A 47 -3.13 -10.58 -11.03
CA THR A 47 -2.11 -10.78 -12.07
C THR A 47 -2.43 -11.90 -13.06
N SER A 48 -3.42 -12.76 -12.75
CA SER A 48 -3.74 -13.95 -13.53
C SER A 48 -4.42 -13.69 -14.87
N CYS A 49 -4.75 -12.43 -15.19
CA CYS A 49 -5.39 -12.04 -16.46
C CYS A 49 -4.47 -12.16 -17.70
N GLY A 50 -3.32 -12.81 -17.59
CA GLY A 50 -2.38 -13.00 -18.69
C GLY A 50 -1.61 -11.74 -19.07
N ASP A 51 -1.52 -10.76 -18.16
CA ASP A 51 -0.78 -9.52 -18.38
C ASP A 51 0.74 -9.80 -18.37
N PRO A 52 1.44 -9.66 -19.50
CA PRO A 52 2.89 -9.91 -19.57
C PRO A 52 3.70 -8.94 -18.70
N ASN A 53 3.12 -7.82 -18.27
CA ASN A 53 3.79 -6.81 -17.46
C ASN A 53 3.75 -7.11 -15.96
N ALA A 54 3.02 -8.14 -15.51
CA ALA A 54 2.76 -8.39 -14.10
C ALA A 54 4.05 -8.57 -13.26
N GLY A 55 4.92 -9.49 -13.69
CA GLY A 55 6.20 -9.71 -13.01
C GLY A 55 7.16 -8.52 -13.12
N PHE A 56 7.06 -7.74 -14.20
CA PHE A 56 7.88 -6.55 -14.38
C PHE A 56 7.43 -5.40 -13.46
N ALA A 57 6.13 -5.19 -13.33
CA ALA A 57 5.56 -4.21 -12.40
C ALA A 57 5.92 -4.52 -10.94
N GLU A 58 5.83 -5.79 -10.51
CA GLU A 58 6.29 -6.19 -9.17
C GLU A 58 7.79 -5.94 -8.96
N ALA A 59 8.62 -6.19 -9.98
CA ALA A 59 10.05 -5.92 -9.91
C ALA A 59 10.36 -4.41 -9.80
N LEU A 60 9.62 -3.56 -10.51
CA LEU A 60 9.76 -2.10 -10.42
C LEU A 60 9.39 -1.57 -9.04
N ALA A 61 8.25 -2.03 -8.49
CA ALA A 61 7.84 -1.66 -7.13
C ALA A 61 8.89 -2.09 -6.10
N ALA A 62 9.37 -3.33 -6.19
CA ALA A 62 10.42 -3.83 -5.30
C ALA A 62 11.74 -3.04 -5.43
N ALA A 63 12.10 -2.60 -6.64
CA ALA A 63 13.29 -1.78 -6.87
C ALA A 63 13.18 -0.39 -6.21
N LEU A 64 11.98 0.20 -6.23
CA LEU A 64 11.73 1.46 -5.55
C LEU A 64 11.74 1.31 -4.02
N ASP A 65 11.05 0.29 -3.49
CA ASP A 65 11.03 -0.02 -2.05
C ASP A 65 12.47 -0.18 -1.50
N LEU A 66 13.36 -0.84 -2.26
CA LEU A 66 14.78 -0.98 -1.93
C LEU A 66 15.52 0.35 -1.84
N ARG A 67 15.21 1.30 -2.73
CA ARG A 67 15.83 2.63 -2.76
C ARG A 67 15.34 3.50 -1.61
N GLU A 68 14.07 3.42 -1.23
CA GLU A 68 13.48 4.19 -0.11
C GLU A 68 13.82 3.58 1.26
N HIS A 69 14.55 2.47 1.31
CA HIS A 69 14.80 1.70 2.53
C HIS A 69 13.51 1.30 3.25
N GLU A 70 12.41 1.15 2.49
CA GLU A 70 11.14 0.69 3.03
C GLU A 70 11.29 -0.79 3.42
N THR A 71 11.33 -1.02 4.74
CA THR A 71 11.47 -2.35 5.33
C THR A 71 10.09 -2.99 5.42
N GLY A 72 9.52 -3.35 4.28
CA GLY A 72 8.22 -4.01 4.24
C GLY A 72 7.63 -4.13 2.85
N LEU A 73 6.55 -4.91 2.75
CA LEU A 73 5.79 -5.08 1.52
C LEU A 73 4.75 -3.96 1.35
N HIS A 74 5.10 -2.69 1.62
CA HIS A 74 4.15 -1.56 1.66
C HIS A 74 3.33 -1.44 0.38
N SER A 75 4.02 -1.25 -0.75
CA SER A 75 3.39 -1.10 -2.07
C SER A 75 2.45 -2.27 -2.39
N ARG A 76 2.88 -3.50 -2.06
CA ARG A 76 2.08 -4.72 -2.26
C ARG A 76 0.91 -4.85 -1.27
N ARG A 77 1.09 -4.46 0.00
CA ARG A 77 0.01 -4.42 1.01
C ARG A 77 -1.08 -3.48 0.54
N VAL A 78 -0.73 -2.22 0.25
CA VAL A 78 -1.67 -1.19 -0.16
C VAL A 78 -2.41 -1.62 -1.42
N ALA A 79 -1.71 -2.23 -2.39
CA ALA A 79 -2.34 -2.80 -3.58
C ALA A 79 -3.38 -3.88 -3.24
N CYS A 80 -3.01 -4.91 -2.48
CA CYS A 80 -3.93 -5.97 -2.09
C CYS A 80 -5.12 -5.47 -1.26
N HIS A 81 -4.90 -4.54 -0.33
CA HIS A 81 -5.95 -3.97 0.52
C HIS A 81 -6.91 -3.09 -0.29
N THR A 82 -6.40 -2.33 -1.27
CA THR A 82 -7.23 -1.53 -2.18
C THR A 82 -8.15 -2.42 -3.01
N VAL A 83 -7.63 -3.57 -3.48
CA VAL A 83 -8.44 -4.56 -4.22
C VAL A 83 -9.57 -5.12 -3.37
N VAL A 84 -9.37 -5.34 -2.06
CA VAL A 84 -10.46 -5.79 -1.16
C VAL A 84 -11.65 -4.85 -1.25
N LEU A 85 -11.41 -3.53 -1.15
CA LEU A 85 -12.48 -2.54 -1.30
C LEU A 85 -13.04 -2.51 -2.72
N ALA A 86 -12.18 -2.58 -3.73
CA ALA A 86 -12.57 -2.51 -5.13
C ALA A 86 -13.51 -3.63 -5.56
N LYS A 87 -13.37 -4.85 -4.98
CA LYS A 87 -14.26 -5.99 -5.26
C LYS A 87 -15.72 -5.71 -4.93
N ARG A 88 -16.02 -4.77 -4.03
CA ARG A 88 -17.41 -4.34 -3.75
C ARG A 88 -18.06 -3.63 -4.93
N PHE A 89 -17.26 -2.93 -5.73
CA PHE A 89 -17.72 -2.15 -6.89
C PHE A 89 -17.55 -2.90 -8.20
N PHE A 90 -16.56 -3.81 -8.26
CA PHE A 90 -16.15 -4.52 -9.47
C PHE A 90 -15.99 -6.04 -9.25
N PRO A 91 -17.00 -6.75 -8.69
CA PRO A 91 -16.85 -8.15 -8.23
C PRO A 91 -16.51 -9.17 -9.34
N HIS A 92 -16.78 -8.83 -10.61
CA HIS A 92 -16.59 -9.71 -11.77
C HIS A 92 -15.79 -9.04 -12.90
N ASP A 93 -15.19 -7.88 -12.64
CA ASP A 93 -14.37 -7.17 -13.63
C ASP A 93 -12.88 -7.36 -13.29
N GLU A 94 -12.37 -8.54 -13.59
CA GLU A 94 -10.98 -8.95 -13.33
C GLU A 94 -9.98 -7.95 -13.93
N ARG A 95 -10.29 -7.40 -15.11
CA ARG A 95 -9.45 -6.41 -15.77
C ARG A 95 -9.38 -5.12 -14.97
N ARG A 96 -10.50 -4.60 -14.47
CA ARG A 96 -10.54 -3.41 -13.62
C ARG A 96 -9.81 -3.63 -12.31
N LEU A 97 -10.02 -4.78 -11.67
CA LEU A 97 -9.33 -5.13 -10.43
C LEU A 97 -7.81 -5.20 -10.64
N ALA A 98 -7.35 -5.77 -11.76
CA ALA A 98 -5.94 -5.75 -12.15
C ALA A 98 -5.40 -4.33 -12.32
N GLN A 99 -6.14 -3.43 -13.00
CA GLN A 99 -5.73 -2.03 -13.15
C GLN A 99 -5.62 -1.30 -11.80
N ILE A 100 -6.56 -1.54 -10.88
CA ILE A 100 -6.53 -0.96 -9.54
C ILE A 100 -5.34 -1.51 -8.73
N TYR A 101 -5.08 -2.82 -8.83
CA TYR A 101 -3.90 -3.44 -8.23
C TYR A 101 -2.61 -2.79 -8.75
N TRP A 102 -2.46 -2.65 -10.07
CA TRP A 102 -1.28 -2.02 -10.67
C TRP A 102 -1.13 -0.55 -10.33
N GLY A 103 -2.22 0.21 -10.36
CA GLY A 103 -2.21 1.63 -10.00
C GLY A 103 -1.79 1.85 -8.55
N ALA A 104 -2.24 0.99 -7.64
CA ALA A 104 -1.85 1.02 -6.24
C ALA A 104 -0.40 0.54 -6.02
N LEU A 105 0.02 -0.52 -6.71
CA LEU A 105 1.37 -1.07 -6.58
C LEU A 105 2.45 -0.09 -7.07
N LEU A 106 2.15 0.67 -8.12
CA LEU A 106 3.08 1.58 -8.78
C LEU A 106 2.84 3.06 -8.43
N HIS A 107 2.02 3.36 -7.42
CA HIS A 107 1.62 4.73 -7.07
C HIS A 107 2.82 5.67 -6.92
N ASP A 108 3.89 5.16 -6.31
CA ASP A 108 5.10 5.92 -6.01
C ASP A 108 6.22 5.80 -7.06
N LEU A 109 6.01 5.10 -8.19
CA LEU A 109 7.06 4.82 -9.19
C LEU A 109 7.79 6.09 -9.66
N GLY A 110 7.09 7.22 -9.73
CA GLY A 110 7.68 8.51 -10.13
C GLY A 110 8.73 9.05 -9.18
N LYS A 111 8.80 8.56 -7.93
CA LYS A 111 9.87 8.93 -6.97
C LYS A 111 11.26 8.55 -7.47
N ILE A 112 11.37 7.68 -8.49
CA ILE A 112 12.64 7.42 -9.20
C ILE A 112 13.28 8.71 -9.74
N GLY A 113 12.48 9.73 -10.08
CA GLY A 113 12.94 11.03 -10.55
C GLY A 113 13.32 12.03 -9.44
N VAL A 114 13.00 11.73 -8.18
CA VAL A 114 13.27 12.62 -7.03
C VAL A 114 14.71 12.42 -6.56
N PRO A 115 15.55 13.46 -6.43
CA PRO A 115 16.92 13.33 -5.93
C PRO A 115 17.00 12.75 -4.52
N ASP A 116 18.01 11.92 -4.24
CA ASP A 116 18.20 11.26 -2.93
C ASP A 116 18.26 12.25 -1.76
N ARG A 117 18.86 13.44 -1.97
CA ARG A 117 18.91 14.50 -0.95
C ARG A 117 17.54 15.01 -0.50
N ILE A 118 16.50 14.79 -1.31
CA ILE A 118 15.10 15.13 -1.02
C ILE A 118 14.38 13.86 -0.55
N LEU A 119 14.49 12.77 -1.30
CA LEU A 119 13.76 11.52 -1.03
C LEU A 119 14.13 10.88 0.32
N LEU A 120 15.42 10.90 0.68
CA LEU A 120 15.95 10.24 1.88
C LEU A 120 16.20 11.22 3.04
N LYS A 121 15.66 12.44 2.94
CA LYS A 121 15.82 13.47 3.97
C LYS A 121 15.00 13.11 5.21
N ASN A 122 15.60 13.23 6.40
CA ASN A 122 14.93 12.93 7.67
C ASN A 122 14.27 14.17 8.31
N GLU A 123 14.64 15.37 7.85
CA GLU A 123 14.05 16.65 8.24
C GLU A 123 12.87 17.03 7.33
N PRO A 124 11.97 17.93 7.79
CA PRO A 124 10.92 18.46 6.93
C PRO A 124 11.47 19.04 5.62
N LEU A 125 10.78 18.76 4.52
CA LEU A 125 11.08 19.37 3.23
C LEU A 125 10.72 20.85 3.24
N ASP A 126 11.56 21.69 2.62
CA ASP A 126 11.22 23.08 2.32
C ASP A 126 10.31 23.19 1.08
N ASP A 127 9.86 24.40 0.75
CA ASP A 127 8.90 24.62 -0.34
C ASP A 127 9.47 24.22 -1.73
N ASP A 128 10.77 24.43 -1.97
CA ASP A 128 11.42 24.07 -3.23
C ASP A 128 11.59 22.55 -3.34
N GLU A 129 11.92 21.89 -2.24
CA GLU A 129 12.00 20.43 -2.14
C GLU A 129 10.62 19.80 -2.31
N TRP A 130 9.58 20.38 -1.72
CA TRP A 130 8.19 19.97 -1.95
C TRP A 130 7.76 20.14 -3.39
N ALA A 131 8.18 21.21 -4.07
CA ALA A 131 7.89 21.41 -5.49
C ALA A 131 8.48 20.29 -6.37
N VAL A 132 9.65 19.75 -5.99
CA VAL A 132 10.22 18.56 -6.64
C VAL A 132 9.46 17.29 -6.26
N MET A 133 9.18 17.07 -4.98
CA MET A 133 8.49 15.88 -4.49
C MET A 133 7.10 15.72 -5.12
N ARG A 134 6.33 16.81 -5.26
CA ARG A 134 4.97 16.79 -5.82
C ARG A 134 4.90 16.46 -7.31
N ARG A 135 6.04 16.30 -7.98
CA ARG A 135 6.09 15.85 -9.39
C ARG A 135 5.95 14.34 -9.54
N HIS A 136 6.18 13.56 -8.47
CA HIS A 136 6.19 12.10 -8.57
C HIS A 136 4.87 11.49 -9.11
N PRO A 137 3.66 12.05 -8.91
CA PRO A 137 2.46 11.48 -9.54
C PRO A 137 2.46 11.67 -11.06
N ASP A 138 2.89 12.84 -11.56
CA ASP A 138 3.00 13.11 -13.00
C ASP A 138 4.14 12.30 -13.64
N ASP A 139 5.30 12.22 -12.98
CA ASP A 139 6.45 11.43 -13.46
C ASP A 139 6.10 9.92 -13.44
N GLY A 140 5.36 9.45 -12.42
CA GLY A 140 4.86 8.07 -12.33
C GLY A 140 3.84 7.76 -13.43
N HIS A 141 2.89 8.66 -13.67
CA HIS A 141 1.94 8.56 -14.78
C HIS A 141 2.67 8.48 -16.13
N PHE A 142 3.67 9.33 -16.34
CA PHE A 142 4.50 9.30 -17.55
C PHE A 142 5.12 7.91 -17.73
N LEU A 143 5.75 7.33 -16.70
CA LEU A 143 6.37 6.00 -16.80
C LEU A 143 5.34 4.90 -17.08
N VAL A 144 4.26 4.84 -16.30
CA VAL A 144 3.26 3.76 -16.40
C VAL A 144 2.45 3.84 -17.69
N SER A 145 2.20 5.05 -18.23
CA SER A 145 1.46 5.21 -19.50
C SER A 145 2.15 4.62 -20.72
N HIS A 146 3.46 4.36 -20.65
CA HIS A 146 4.21 3.68 -21.71
C HIS A 146 4.05 2.15 -21.67
N LEU A 147 3.49 1.60 -20.59
CA LEU A 147 3.22 0.18 -20.47
C LEU A 147 1.88 -0.15 -21.14
N ALA A 148 1.93 -0.98 -22.18
CA ALA A 148 0.74 -1.36 -22.93
C ALA A 148 -0.30 -2.02 -22.01
N GLY A 149 -1.53 -1.50 -22.03
CA GLY A 149 -2.63 -2.04 -21.24
C GLY A 149 -2.75 -1.46 -19.82
N MET A 150 -1.92 -0.50 -19.41
CA MET A 150 -1.93 0.10 -18.05
C MET A 150 -2.50 1.51 -17.99
N ALA A 151 -3.35 1.92 -18.94
CA ALA A 151 -3.85 3.29 -19.01
C ALA A 151 -4.63 3.73 -17.75
N GLU A 152 -5.45 2.84 -17.17
CA GLU A 152 -6.23 3.17 -15.98
C GLU A 152 -5.36 3.14 -14.73
N ALA A 153 -4.42 2.20 -14.65
CA ALA A 153 -3.39 2.18 -13.61
C ALA A 153 -2.57 3.47 -13.63
N ALA A 154 -2.13 3.94 -14.80
CA ALA A 154 -1.39 5.19 -14.96
C ALA A 154 -2.20 6.40 -14.49
N GLU A 155 -3.50 6.45 -14.79
CA GLU A 155 -4.36 7.54 -14.31
C GLU A 155 -4.54 7.49 -12.79
N MET A 156 -4.65 6.29 -12.21
CA MET A 156 -4.69 6.10 -10.77
C MET A 156 -3.38 6.57 -10.09
N VAL A 157 -2.22 6.21 -10.64
CA VAL A 157 -0.90 6.70 -10.19
C VAL A 157 -0.85 8.23 -10.24
N ARG A 158 -1.42 8.85 -11.26
CA ARG A 158 -1.45 10.32 -11.34
C ARG A 158 -2.28 10.98 -10.24
N CYS A 159 -3.31 10.30 -9.76
CA CYS A 159 -4.34 10.86 -8.88
C CYS A 159 -4.21 10.44 -7.41
N HIS A 160 -3.22 9.62 -7.06
CA HIS A 160 -3.20 8.98 -5.74
C HIS A 160 -3.02 9.97 -4.57
N GLU A 161 -2.51 11.18 -4.87
CA GLU A 161 -2.32 12.30 -3.93
C GLU A 161 -3.43 13.37 -4.03
N GLU A 162 -4.47 13.11 -4.83
CA GLU A 162 -5.64 13.97 -4.88
C GLU A 162 -6.48 13.80 -3.61
N ARG A 163 -7.07 14.90 -3.13
CA ARG A 163 -7.93 14.93 -1.95
C ARG A 163 -9.36 15.18 -2.38
N TYR A 164 -10.31 14.51 -1.74
CA TYR A 164 -11.72 14.57 -2.15
C TYR A 164 -12.30 16.01 -2.19
N ASP A 165 -11.81 16.90 -1.32
CA ASP A 165 -12.18 18.32 -1.27
C ASP A 165 -11.57 19.20 -2.37
N GLY A 166 -10.62 18.68 -3.17
CA GLY A 166 -9.91 19.41 -4.21
C GLY A 166 -8.63 20.10 -3.75
N THR A 167 -8.17 19.86 -2.53
CA THR A 167 -6.92 20.45 -1.99
C THR A 167 -5.67 19.61 -2.23
N GLY A 168 -5.81 18.48 -2.93
CA GLY A 168 -4.71 17.59 -3.30
C GLY A 168 -3.95 18.05 -4.54
N TYR A 169 -3.09 17.17 -5.06
CA TYR A 169 -2.22 17.43 -6.20
C TYR A 169 -2.10 16.16 -7.07
N PRO A 170 -1.64 16.24 -8.32
CA PRO A 170 -1.10 17.40 -9.03
C PRO A 170 -2.14 18.32 -9.70
N ARG A 171 -3.40 17.87 -9.87
CA ARG A 171 -4.41 18.61 -10.66
C ARG A 171 -5.48 19.29 -9.81
N GLY A 172 -5.55 19.01 -8.51
CA GLY A 172 -6.59 19.58 -7.63
C GLY A 172 -7.97 19.08 -8.00
N LEU A 173 -8.07 17.80 -8.36
CA LEU A 173 -9.33 17.16 -8.71
C LEU A 173 -10.23 17.08 -7.48
N ARG A 174 -11.53 17.29 -7.68
CA ARG A 174 -12.51 17.32 -6.59
C ARG A 174 -13.57 16.25 -6.78
N GLY A 175 -13.91 15.56 -5.69
CA GLY A 175 -14.99 14.59 -5.65
C GLY A 175 -14.80 13.45 -6.65
N GLU A 176 -15.85 13.17 -7.41
CA GLU A 176 -15.89 12.07 -8.39
C GLU A 176 -15.06 12.30 -9.65
N ALA A 177 -14.46 13.50 -9.81
CA ALA A 177 -13.45 13.70 -10.84
C ALA A 177 -12.20 12.84 -10.59
N ILE A 178 -11.96 12.45 -9.33
CA ILE A 178 -10.91 11.51 -8.95
C ILE A 178 -11.36 10.08 -9.30
N PRO A 179 -10.56 9.30 -10.05
CA PRO A 179 -10.87 7.90 -10.33
C PRO A 179 -11.20 7.12 -9.06
N LEU A 180 -12.22 6.25 -9.10
CA LEU A 180 -12.65 5.48 -7.93
C LEU A 180 -11.50 4.67 -7.31
N GLY A 181 -10.64 4.06 -8.14
CA GLY A 181 -9.45 3.34 -7.66
C GLY A 181 -8.53 4.20 -6.79
N ALA A 182 -8.26 5.44 -7.20
CA ALA A 182 -7.45 6.38 -6.42
C ALA A 182 -8.14 6.82 -5.12
N ARG A 183 -9.48 7.00 -5.14
CA ARG A 183 -10.27 7.31 -3.93
C ARG A 183 -10.23 6.17 -2.90
N LEU A 184 -10.34 4.92 -3.36
CA LEU A 184 -10.22 3.73 -2.50
C LEU A 184 -8.79 3.60 -1.96
N PHE A 185 -7.79 3.81 -2.82
CA PHE A 185 -6.38 3.75 -2.46
C PHE A 185 -6.03 4.75 -1.36
N ALA A 186 -6.47 6.01 -1.44
CA ALA A 186 -6.12 7.04 -0.46
C ALA A 186 -6.51 6.63 0.98
N VAL A 187 -7.64 5.93 1.15
CA VAL A 187 -8.08 5.39 2.45
C VAL A 187 -7.14 4.29 2.94
N ILE A 188 -6.77 3.37 2.05
CA ILE A 188 -5.91 2.23 2.35
C ILE A 188 -4.46 2.64 2.60
N ASP A 189 -3.94 3.56 1.81
CA ASP A 189 -2.58 4.09 1.98
C ASP A 189 -2.46 4.80 3.33
N THR A 190 -3.46 5.61 3.71
CA THR A 190 -3.54 6.20 5.04
C THR A 190 -3.59 5.14 6.14
N LEU A 191 -4.39 4.08 5.96
CA LEU A 191 -4.45 2.96 6.92
C LEU A 191 -3.07 2.32 7.08
N ASP A 192 -2.37 2.01 5.98
CA ASP A 192 -1.05 1.38 6.05
C ASP A 192 -0.03 2.32 6.70
N ALA A 193 0.03 3.59 6.28
CA ALA A 193 0.94 4.59 6.81
C ALA A 193 0.73 4.84 8.32
N MET A 194 -0.51 4.87 8.80
CA MET A 194 -0.81 5.06 10.23
C MET A 194 -0.43 3.84 11.06
N THR A 195 -0.69 2.63 10.54
CA THR A 195 -0.45 1.35 11.23
C THR A 195 0.96 0.78 11.01
N SER A 196 1.78 1.40 10.16
CA SER A 196 3.20 1.06 9.98
C SER A 196 4.06 1.59 11.10
N ASP A 197 4.97 0.73 11.58
CA ASP A 197 6.17 1.19 12.26
C ASP A 197 7.04 1.98 11.28
N ARG A 198 7.55 3.12 11.73
CA ARG A 198 8.57 3.92 11.05
C ARG A 198 9.76 4.09 12.00
N PRO A 199 10.98 4.39 11.51
CA PRO A 199 12.17 4.50 12.37
C PRO A 199 11.98 5.37 13.62
N TYR A 200 11.10 6.37 13.56
CA TYR A 200 10.85 7.34 14.63
C TYR A 200 9.52 7.16 15.38
N ARG A 201 8.65 6.23 14.95
CA ARG A 201 7.30 6.09 15.50
C ARG A 201 6.76 4.67 15.34
N LYS A 202 6.22 4.09 16.42
CA LYS A 202 5.44 2.85 16.31
C LYS A 202 4.11 3.08 15.59
N GLY A 203 3.67 2.07 14.84
CA GLY A 203 2.35 2.04 14.21
C GLY A 203 1.24 2.32 15.22
N LEU A 204 0.22 3.08 14.79
CA LEU A 204 -0.98 3.30 15.58
C LEU A 204 -1.87 2.06 15.52
N SER A 205 -2.78 1.94 16.49
CA SER A 205 -3.80 0.89 16.44
C SER A 205 -4.73 1.08 15.23
N PHE A 206 -5.31 -0.01 14.75
CA PHE A 206 -6.35 0.06 13.71
C PHE A 206 -7.51 0.98 14.12
N ASP A 207 -7.91 0.96 15.39
CA ASP A 207 -9.02 1.79 15.89
C ASP A 207 -8.69 3.28 15.79
N THR A 208 -7.44 3.65 16.07
CA THR A 208 -6.96 5.03 15.91
C THR A 208 -6.93 5.44 14.44
N ALA A 209 -6.44 4.58 13.55
CA ALA A 209 -6.43 4.85 12.10
C ALA A 209 -7.86 4.98 11.54
N LYS A 210 -8.77 4.08 11.92
CA LYS A 210 -10.18 4.13 11.57
C LYS A 210 -10.85 5.43 12.03
N ALA A 211 -10.60 5.87 13.27
CA ALA A 211 -11.17 7.10 13.80
C ALA A 211 -10.75 8.32 12.96
N GLU A 212 -9.49 8.37 12.54
CA GLU A 212 -8.97 9.45 11.69
C GLU A 212 -9.55 9.40 10.27
N ILE A 213 -9.62 8.21 9.66
CA ILE A 213 -10.25 8.01 8.34
C ILE A 213 -11.71 8.48 8.34
N LEU A 214 -12.47 8.09 9.38
CA LEU A 214 -13.86 8.54 9.55
C LEU A 214 -13.96 10.06 9.71
N ARG A 215 -13.07 10.66 10.51
CA ARG A 215 -13.03 12.10 10.76
C ARG A 215 -12.76 12.91 9.49
N MET A 216 -11.97 12.36 8.56
CA MET A 216 -11.56 13.02 7.32
C MET A 216 -12.46 12.69 6.11
N SER A 217 -13.57 11.98 6.33
CA SER A 217 -14.59 11.71 5.31
C SER A 217 -15.21 12.99 4.75
N GLY A 218 -15.33 13.08 3.42
CA GLY A 218 -15.79 14.26 2.69
C GLY A 218 -14.75 15.38 2.54
N VAL A 219 -13.57 15.23 3.17
CA VAL A 219 -12.47 16.20 3.11
C VAL A 219 -11.28 15.58 2.39
N GLN A 220 -10.55 14.69 3.05
CA GLN A 220 -9.48 13.94 2.41
C GLN A 220 -10.03 12.76 1.63
N PHE A 221 -10.96 12.04 2.24
CA PHE A 221 -11.45 10.77 1.73
C PHE A 221 -12.85 10.90 1.17
N ASP A 222 -13.12 10.17 0.10
CA ASP A 222 -14.46 9.99 -0.41
C ASP A 222 -15.34 9.24 0.60
N PRO A 223 -16.53 9.77 0.97
CA PRO A 223 -17.48 9.06 1.82
C PRO A 223 -17.79 7.64 1.33
N VAL A 224 -17.88 7.42 0.01
CA VAL A 224 -18.14 6.08 -0.56
C VAL A 224 -16.97 5.12 -0.32
N ALA A 225 -15.73 5.61 -0.37
CA ALA A 225 -14.54 4.83 -0.05
C ALA A 225 -14.47 4.52 1.45
N VAL A 226 -14.83 5.48 2.30
CA VAL A 226 -14.91 5.29 3.76
C VAL A 226 -15.97 4.25 4.12
N ASP A 227 -17.15 4.29 3.49
CA ASP A 227 -18.20 3.29 3.68
C ASP A 227 -17.75 1.89 3.28
N ALA A 228 -17.03 1.76 2.16
CA ALA A 228 -16.42 0.50 1.75
C ALA A 228 -15.40 0.00 2.79
N PHE A 229 -14.54 0.89 3.29
CA PHE A 229 -13.57 0.57 4.35
C PHE A 229 -14.24 0.04 5.63
N ILE A 230 -15.35 0.64 6.05
CA ILE A 230 -16.11 0.15 7.22
C ILE A 230 -16.77 -1.19 6.93
N ALA A 231 -17.32 -1.38 5.73
CA ALA A 231 -17.97 -2.63 5.36
C ALA A 231 -17.00 -3.83 5.34
N ASP A 232 -15.74 -3.60 4.98
CA ASP A 232 -14.69 -4.64 4.92
C ASP A 232 -13.72 -4.60 6.13
N GLU A 233 -14.08 -3.87 7.19
CA GLU A 233 -13.26 -3.66 8.40
C GLU A 233 -12.71 -4.97 8.97
N ALA A 234 -13.53 -6.01 9.05
CA ALA A 234 -13.11 -7.30 9.59
C ALA A 234 -11.98 -7.95 8.78
N VAL A 235 -11.98 -7.79 7.46
CA VAL A 235 -10.92 -8.30 6.57
C VAL A 235 -9.67 -7.45 6.74
N LEU A 236 -9.81 -6.13 6.66
CA LEU A 236 -8.69 -5.19 6.76
C LEU A 236 -7.96 -5.28 8.11
N ARG A 237 -8.68 -5.49 9.22
CA ARG A 237 -8.06 -5.74 10.54
C ARG A 237 -7.15 -6.95 10.52
N ARG A 238 -7.57 -8.06 9.88
CA ARG A 238 -6.74 -9.26 9.75
C ARG A 238 -5.50 -9.00 8.91
N MET A 239 -5.66 -8.26 7.81
CA MET A 239 -4.54 -7.92 6.93
C MET A 239 -3.52 -7.00 7.64
N VAL A 240 -3.98 -6.01 8.41
CA VAL A 240 -3.10 -5.15 9.24
C VAL A 240 -2.38 -5.97 10.32
N GLN A 241 -3.05 -6.95 10.94
CA GLN A 241 -2.42 -7.82 11.93
C GLN A 241 -1.25 -8.65 11.36
N MET A 242 -1.30 -9.01 10.07
CA MET A 242 -0.23 -9.77 9.40
C MET A 242 1.08 -9.02 9.21
N LYS A 243 1.08 -7.71 9.44
CA LYS A 243 2.23 -6.82 9.31
C LYS A 243 3.17 -6.88 10.52
N CYS A 244 2.63 -7.12 11.71
CA CYS A 244 3.37 -7.06 12.97
C CYS A 244 4.12 -8.37 13.25
N ASP A 245 5.41 -8.39 12.91
CA ASP A 245 6.52 -8.71 13.82
C ASP A 245 7.80 -8.76 12.99
N GLN A 246 8.82 -8.05 13.48
CA GLN A 246 10.10 -7.82 12.82
C GLN A 246 10.74 -9.13 12.38
N GLU A 247 11.32 -9.11 11.18
CA GLU A 247 12.25 -10.14 10.72
C GLU A 247 13.34 -10.33 11.78
N VAL A 248 13.68 -11.59 12.07
CA VAL A 248 14.80 -11.90 12.95
C VAL A 248 16.06 -11.38 12.24
N ALA A 249 16.72 -10.41 12.86
CA ALA A 249 18.02 -9.88 12.43
C ALA A 249 19.07 -11.00 12.25
#